data_AF-A0AAN8RHT9-F1
#
_entry.id   AF-A0AAN8RHT9-F1
#
_cell.length_a   1.000
_cell.length_b   1.000
_cell.length_c   1.000
_cell.angle_alpha   90.00
_cell.angle_beta   90.00
_cell.angle_gamma   90.00
#
_symmetry.space_group_name_H-M   'P 1'
#
loop_
_entity.id
_entity.type
_entity.pdbx_description
1 polymer ?
#
loop_
_entity_poly.entity_id
_entity_poly.type
_entity_poly.pdbx_seq_one_letter_code
_entity_poly.pdbx_strand_id
1 'polypeptide(L)'
;MAPYMTAYLDFIALQTSVSGMLYAILLVTSLYLVDLRGLLGYNEWYSMGRIREVFAIKKRDQEIGENPEGWVELVVRYKDGVSGGVDNNVYTDVTFGEEKSPIELAVSFQQITWVPQLSGIKPPVDIPKDDIFRLEYGLNSTVSGYWTTSTLTASSVSITHTFGIATNSQNLHPTLGLGIFPTNRFSNRPSYLDSLLRQNKIFGKYVSFYDISNHSGFGRLVVGGIDRGKYLGRLKRLKGGGLVGIVESPGVMVSTGRNESFGVGGLAFLAVDTSFLWLPQPIVYNIISNFPVATYDLFPSEKQSFLVYTVPCGTRFDPSWRIEFTFEGVVVKVPLNHLVTTTEVAAGGRDESVNKRCVLAIQPNDGRYSLEGYSFSYVLGAPFWRYV
;
A
#
# COMPACT_ATOMS: atom_id res chain seq x y z
N MET A 1 -28.57 -51.45 73.28
CA MET A 1 -27.47 -50.97 74.15
C MET A 1 -27.69 -49.50 74.46
N ALA A 2 -27.23 -49.03 75.62
CA ALA A 2 -27.61 -47.77 76.25
C ALA A 2 -26.69 -46.57 75.81
N PRO A 3 -26.85 -45.32 76.31
CA PRO A 3 -27.41 -44.23 75.49
C PRO A 3 -26.64 -42.88 75.65
N TYR A 4 -27.35 -41.76 75.92
CA TYR A 4 -26.96 -40.32 76.05
C TYR A 4 -27.04 -39.51 74.74
N MET A 5 -27.89 -38.47 74.52
CA MET A 5 -28.60 -37.49 75.40
C MET A 5 -27.59 -36.59 76.14
N THR A 6 -27.39 -35.30 75.85
CA THR A 6 -28.28 -34.11 76.05
C THR A 6 -27.69 -32.86 75.31
N ALA A 7 -28.31 -31.67 75.20
CA ALA A 7 -29.72 -31.24 75.13
C ALA A 7 -29.84 -29.74 74.72
N TYR A 8 -31.02 -29.34 74.21
CA TYR A 8 -31.73 -28.05 74.35
C TYR A 8 -31.02 -26.80 74.94
N LEU A 9 -31.05 -25.67 74.21
CA LEU A 9 -31.59 -24.39 74.70
C LEU A 9 -31.77 -23.35 73.57
N ASP A 10 -33.02 -22.93 73.36
CA ASP A 10 -33.41 -21.76 72.57
C ASP A 10 -33.02 -20.41 73.23
N PHE A 11 -33.40 -19.32 72.57
CA PHE A 11 -33.78 -18.02 73.19
C PHE A 11 -32.72 -16.89 73.36
N ILE A 12 -32.17 -16.39 72.25
CA ILE A 12 -32.11 -14.93 71.94
C ILE A 12 -32.34 -14.76 70.42
N ALA A 13 -33.59 -14.55 69.98
CA ALA A 13 -34.18 -13.23 69.77
C ALA A 13 -33.49 -12.34 68.71
N LEU A 14 -33.73 -12.67 67.43
CA LEU A 14 -34.42 -11.79 66.48
C LEU A 14 -34.13 -10.27 66.49
N GLN A 15 -32.87 -9.81 66.54
CA GLN A 15 -32.58 -8.40 66.24
C GLN A 15 -31.11 -8.12 65.82
N THR A 16 -30.77 -8.37 64.55
CA THR A 16 -29.78 -7.59 63.76
C THR A 16 -29.72 -8.16 62.33
N SER A 17 -29.72 -7.38 61.24
CA SER A 17 -30.43 -6.13 60.95
C SER A 17 -30.48 -5.97 59.43
N VAL A 18 -31.53 -5.32 58.91
CA VAL A 18 -31.68 -4.99 57.48
C VAL A 18 -30.47 -4.18 56.95
N SER A 19 -29.76 -3.51 57.85
CA SER A 19 -28.50 -2.80 57.62
C SER A 19 -27.43 -3.59 56.87
N GLY A 20 -27.28 -4.90 57.15
CA GLY A 20 -26.27 -5.74 56.48
C GLY A 20 -26.53 -5.91 54.98
N MET A 21 -27.81 -6.09 54.62
CA MET A 21 -28.23 -6.22 53.23
C MET A 21 -28.19 -4.87 52.50
N LEU A 22 -28.53 -3.77 53.20
CA LEU A 22 -28.40 -2.42 52.65
C LEU A 22 -26.94 -2.05 52.35
N TYR A 23 -25.99 -2.41 53.23
CA TYR A 23 -24.56 -2.17 53.00
C TYR A 23 -24.02 -2.96 51.81
N ALA A 24 -24.45 -4.22 51.63
CA ALA A 24 -24.08 -5.01 50.45
C ALA A 24 -24.61 -4.40 49.15
N ILE A 25 -25.88 -3.94 49.14
CA ILE A 25 -26.48 -3.28 47.97
C ILE A 25 -25.81 -1.93 47.67
N LEU A 26 -25.46 -1.15 48.70
CA LEU A 26 -24.73 0.12 48.55
C LEU A 26 -23.30 -0.08 48.03
N LEU A 27 -22.59 -1.12 48.48
CA LEU A 27 -21.27 -1.46 47.94
C LEU A 27 -21.35 -1.88 46.47
N VAL A 28 -22.27 -2.78 46.10
CA VAL A 28 -22.45 -3.21 44.70
C VAL A 28 -22.87 -2.06 43.80
N THR A 29 -23.80 -1.19 44.23
CA THR A 29 -24.19 -0.01 43.44
C THR A 29 -23.09 1.06 43.36
N SER A 30 -22.26 1.24 44.38
CA SER A 30 -21.09 2.12 44.31
C SER A 30 -20.04 1.63 43.31
N LEU A 31 -19.78 0.32 43.25
CA LEU A 31 -18.86 -0.28 42.28
C LEU A 31 -19.37 -0.12 40.84
N TYR A 32 -20.67 -0.36 40.61
CA TYR A 32 -21.29 -0.12 39.30
C TYR A 32 -21.29 1.37 38.89
N LEU A 33 -21.47 2.31 39.84
CA LEU A 33 -21.49 3.75 39.55
C LEU A 33 -20.10 4.35 39.29
N VAL A 34 -19.04 3.76 39.85
CA VAL A 34 -17.65 4.14 39.51
C VAL A 34 -17.32 3.71 38.07
N ASP A 35 -17.72 2.50 37.66
CA ASP A 35 -17.46 1.97 36.33
C ASP A 35 -18.29 2.70 35.23
N LEU A 36 -19.56 3.01 35.51
CA LEU A 36 -20.42 3.81 34.62
C LEU A 36 -19.92 5.24 34.39
N ARG A 37 -19.20 5.86 35.34
CA ARG A 37 -18.54 7.16 35.11
C ARG A 37 -17.33 7.06 34.19
N GLY A 38 -16.62 5.93 34.17
CA GLY A 38 -15.60 5.64 33.17
C GLY A 38 -16.17 5.47 31.76
N LEU A 39 -17.27 4.73 31.64
CA LEU A 39 -17.92 4.41 30.35
C LEU A 39 -18.67 5.59 29.70
N LEU A 40 -19.27 6.49 30.50
CA LEU A 40 -19.99 7.65 29.97
C LEU A 40 -19.08 8.85 29.65
N GLY A 41 -17.93 8.99 30.32
CA GLY A 41 -16.97 10.07 30.05
C GLY A 41 -16.20 9.94 28.73
N TYR A 42 -16.08 8.74 28.17
CA TYR A 42 -15.22 8.46 27.02
C TYR A 42 -15.91 8.56 25.64
N ASN A 43 -17.25 8.43 25.59
CA ASN A 43 -17.99 8.26 24.33
C ASN A 43 -18.52 9.57 23.71
N GLU A 44 -18.78 10.63 24.49
CA GLU A 44 -19.29 11.89 23.93
C GLU A 44 -18.22 12.65 23.11
N TRP A 45 -16.95 12.62 23.53
CA TRP A 45 -15.85 13.25 22.79
C TRP A 45 -15.60 12.59 21.43
N TYR A 46 -15.63 11.25 21.35
CA TYR A 46 -15.51 10.52 20.08
C TYR A 46 -16.72 10.71 19.16
N SER A 47 -17.92 10.88 19.73
CA SER A 47 -19.14 11.18 18.98
C SER A 47 -19.11 12.58 18.34
N MET A 48 -18.84 13.62 19.13
CA MET A 48 -18.81 15.00 18.61
C MET A 48 -17.68 15.24 17.61
N GLY A 49 -16.53 14.57 17.76
CA GLY A 49 -15.44 14.60 16.79
C GLY A 49 -15.87 14.14 15.39
N ARG A 50 -16.45 12.94 15.30
CA ARG A 50 -16.99 12.41 14.03
C ARG A 50 -18.09 13.27 13.44
N ILE A 51 -19.00 13.79 14.26
CA ILE A 51 -20.10 14.64 13.78
C ILE A 51 -19.55 15.94 13.17
N ARG A 52 -18.54 16.57 13.80
CA ARG A 52 -17.86 17.74 13.22
C ARG A 52 -17.13 17.43 11.93
N GLU A 53 -16.42 16.29 11.82
CA GLU A 53 -15.81 15.86 10.55
C GLU A 53 -16.87 15.64 9.45
N VAL A 54 -17.95 14.91 9.75
CA VAL A 54 -19.01 14.60 8.76
C VAL A 54 -19.71 15.87 8.26
N PHE A 55 -20.00 16.85 9.14
CA PHE A 55 -20.57 18.12 8.70
C PHE A 55 -19.55 19.01 7.95
N ALA A 56 -18.25 18.97 8.30
CA ALA A 56 -17.21 19.67 7.56
C ALA A 56 -17.00 19.10 6.14
N ILE A 57 -17.09 17.78 5.98
CA ILE A 57 -17.06 17.10 4.67
C ILE A 57 -18.29 17.51 3.85
N LYS A 58 -19.50 17.37 4.42
CA LYS A 58 -20.76 17.56 3.69
C LYS A 58 -21.02 19.01 3.25
N LYS A 59 -20.46 20.00 3.96
CA LYS A 59 -20.55 21.43 3.55
C LYS A 59 -19.52 21.80 2.48
N ARG A 60 -18.39 21.09 2.36
CA ARG A 60 -17.35 21.36 1.35
C ARG A 60 -17.62 20.76 -0.02
N ASP A 61 -18.36 19.65 -0.10
CA ASP A 61 -18.77 19.05 -1.39
C ASP A 61 -19.64 19.99 -2.28
N GLN A 62 -20.16 21.11 -1.73
CA GLN A 62 -20.99 22.09 -2.46
C GLN A 62 -20.26 23.36 -2.94
N GLU A 63 -19.00 23.60 -2.56
CA GLU A 63 -18.26 24.83 -2.89
C GLU A 63 -17.06 24.59 -3.85
N ILE A 64 -17.08 23.48 -4.59
CA ILE A 64 -16.02 23.14 -5.58
C ILE A 64 -16.37 23.75 -6.94
N GLY A 65 -16.23 25.08 -7.03
CA GLY A 65 -16.23 25.83 -8.29
C GLY A 65 -14.81 26.23 -8.68
N GLU A 66 -14.40 25.88 -9.90
CA GLU A 66 -13.28 26.49 -10.66
C GLU A 66 -11.96 26.70 -9.87
N ASN A 67 -11.42 25.57 -9.41
CA ASN A 67 -10.04 25.35 -8.94
C ASN A 67 -9.57 26.05 -7.63
N PRO A 68 -10.13 25.69 -6.45
CA PRO A 68 -9.56 26.03 -5.16
C PRO A 68 -8.44 25.05 -4.73
N GLU A 69 -7.27 25.59 -4.39
CA GLU A 69 -6.02 24.87 -4.10
C GLU A 69 -6.15 23.80 -2.99
N GLY A 70 -5.69 22.56 -3.28
CA GLY A 70 -5.47 21.55 -2.24
C GLY A 70 -5.22 20.12 -2.73
N TRP A 71 -4.68 19.98 -3.94
CA TRP A 71 -4.01 18.76 -4.40
C TRP A 71 -2.69 19.14 -5.11
N VAL A 72 -1.79 18.17 -5.26
CA VAL A 72 -0.55 18.28 -6.03
C VAL A 72 -0.56 17.22 -7.13
N GLU A 73 -0.46 17.62 -8.40
CA GLU A 73 -0.24 16.69 -9.51
C GLU A 73 1.26 16.46 -9.68
N LEU A 74 1.70 15.20 -9.54
CA LEU A 74 3.03 14.75 -9.91
C LEU A 74 2.97 14.14 -11.30
N VAL A 75 3.83 14.62 -12.20
CA VAL A 75 4.09 13.95 -13.49
C VAL A 75 4.94 12.72 -13.19
N VAL A 76 4.50 11.55 -13.67
CA VAL A 76 5.22 10.29 -13.44
C VAL A 76 5.56 9.56 -14.73
N ARG A 77 6.64 8.78 -14.70
CA ARG A 77 7.07 7.88 -15.77
C ARG A 77 6.99 6.45 -15.28
N TYR A 78 6.46 5.55 -16.12
CA TYR A 78 6.63 4.13 -15.88
C TYR A 78 7.97 3.65 -16.44
N LYS A 79 8.68 2.80 -15.70
CA LYS A 79 9.86 2.08 -16.19
C LYS A 79 9.63 0.59 -15.98
N ASP A 80 9.86 -0.22 -17.02
CA ASP A 80 9.80 -1.68 -16.94
C ASP A 80 10.99 -2.21 -16.11
N GLY A 81 10.87 -2.09 -14.79
CA GLY A 81 11.76 -2.73 -13.82
C GLY A 81 11.32 -4.16 -13.56
N VAL A 82 12.27 -5.09 -13.71
CA VAL A 82 12.12 -6.51 -13.33
C VAL A 82 13.25 -6.86 -12.36
N SER A 83 13.39 -6.11 -11.27
CA SER A 83 14.05 -6.70 -10.09
C SER A 83 13.05 -7.65 -9.41
N GLY A 84 13.54 -8.76 -8.87
CA GLY A 84 12.68 -9.77 -8.21
C GLY A 84 12.12 -9.34 -6.86
N GLY A 85 12.24 -8.05 -6.51
CA GLY A 85 11.80 -7.47 -5.25
C GLY A 85 10.76 -6.36 -5.45
N VAL A 86 10.62 -5.54 -4.42
CA VAL A 86 9.73 -4.36 -4.43
C VAL A 86 10.48 -3.17 -5.03
N ASP A 87 10.71 -3.20 -6.34
CA ASP A 87 11.11 -2.00 -7.08
C ASP A 87 9.88 -1.22 -7.50
N ASN A 88 9.83 0.06 -7.11
CA ASN A 88 8.76 0.95 -7.53
C ASN A 88 8.98 1.28 -9.03
N ASN A 89 8.01 0.93 -9.87
CA ASN A 89 8.11 1.09 -11.33
C ASN A 89 7.62 2.47 -11.81
N VAL A 90 7.13 3.30 -10.89
CA VAL A 90 6.63 4.65 -11.13
C VAL A 90 7.66 5.64 -10.61
N TYR A 91 8.16 6.54 -11.46
CA TYR A 91 9.21 7.50 -11.14
C TYR A 91 8.72 8.94 -11.34
N THR A 92 9.22 9.88 -10.56
CA THR A 92 8.91 11.32 -10.68
C THR A 92 10.14 12.18 -10.47
N ASP A 93 10.16 13.38 -11.03
CA ASP A 93 11.25 14.34 -10.85
C ASP A 93 10.94 15.31 -9.71
N VAL A 94 11.90 15.49 -8.79
CA VAL A 94 11.84 16.51 -7.74
C VAL A 94 13.16 17.27 -7.66
N THR A 95 13.15 18.47 -7.08
CA THR A 95 14.36 19.27 -6.79
C THR A 95 14.49 19.51 -5.30
N PHE A 96 15.72 19.70 -4.81
CA PHE A 96 16.02 19.89 -3.39
C PHE A 96 16.87 21.14 -3.13
N GLY A 97 16.49 21.92 -2.12
CA GLY A 97 17.18 23.16 -1.75
C GLY A 97 17.17 24.21 -2.86
N GLU A 98 18.32 24.84 -3.08
CA GLU A 98 18.55 25.78 -4.19
C GLU A 98 19.02 25.06 -5.49
N GLU A 99 19.24 23.74 -5.43
CA GLU A 99 19.72 22.96 -6.57
C GLU A 99 18.63 22.84 -7.64
N LYS A 100 18.93 23.31 -8.84
CA LYS A 100 17.97 23.36 -9.96
C LYS A 100 17.91 22.08 -10.79
N SER A 101 18.81 21.12 -10.54
CA SER A 101 18.86 19.84 -11.23
C SER A 101 17.81 18.89 -10.65
N PRO A 102 16.83 18.41 -11.44
CA PRO A 102 15.89 17.41 -10.94
C PRO A 102 16.59 16.09 -10.64
N ILE A 103 16.23 15.49 -9.50
CA ILE A 103 16.54 14.12 -9.13
C ILE A 103 15.30 13.28 -9.43
N GLU A 104 15.47 12.23 -10.22
CA GLU A 104 14.42 11.24 -10.44
C GLU A 104 14.33 10.29 -9.23
N LEU A 105 13.13 10.18 -8.65
CA LEU A 105 12.85 9.31 -7.51
C LEU A 105 11.75 8.29 -7.85
N ALA A 106 11.95 7.05 -7.40
CA ALA A 106 10.94 6.01 -7.46
C ALA A 106 9.84 6.28 -6.41
N VAL A 107 8.57 6.35 -6.82
CA VAL A 107 7.46 6.69 -5.93
C VAL A 107 7.06 5.46 -5.12
N SER A 108 7.29 5.50 -3.80
CA SER A 108 6.92 4.41 -2.90
C SER A 108 5.80 4.81 -1.95
N PHE A 109 4.83 3.91 -1.75
CA PHE A 109 3.73 4.14 -0.81
C PHE A 109 4.08 3.70 0.61
N GLN A 110 5.04 2.78 0.73
CA GLN A 110 5.45 2.16 2.00
C GLN A 110 6.69 2.82 2.60
N GLN A 111 7.62 3.27 1.75
CA GLN A 111 8.92 3.77 2.19
C GLN A 111 8.87 5.26 2.55
N ILE A 112 9.97 5.75 3.12
CA ILE A 112 10.25 7.16 3.43
C ILE A 112 11.15 7.75 2.35
N THR A 113 11.06 9.06 2.12
CA THR A 113 11.86 9.74 1.10
C THR A 113 13.35 9.64 1.41
N TRP A 114 14.16 9.31 0.41
CA TRP A 114 15.61 9.35 0.49
C TRP A 114 16.28 9.54 -0.87
N VAL A 115 17.48 10.12 -0.86
CA VAL A 115 18.32 10.38 -2.04
C VAL A 115 19.75 9.89 -1.80
N PRO A 116 20.54 9.52 -2.84
CA PRO A 116 21.97 9.29 -2.66
C PRO A 116 22.68 10.58 -2.27
N GLN A 117 23.83 10.48 -1.61
CA GLN A 117 24.71 11.61 -1.41
C GLN A 117 25.29 12.08 -2.76
N LEU A 118 24.72 13.16 -3.30
CA LEU A 118 25.25 13.83 -4.50
C LEU A 118 26.47 14.70 -4.15
N SER A 119 27.38 14.87 -5.10
CA SER A 119 28.62 15.64 -4.92
C SER A 119 28.40 17.15 -4.63
N GLY A 120 27.20 17.68 -4.90
CA GLY A 120 26.78 19.03 -4.50
C GLY A 120 26.15 19.11 -3.10
N ILE A 121 25.58 18.02 -2.60
CA ILE A 121 24.86 17.99 -1.31
C ILE A 121 25.86 17.64 -0.19
N LYS A 122 26.48 18.67 0.36
CA LYS A 122 27.26 18.52 1.60
C LYS A 122 26.32 18.17 2.77
N PRO A 123 26.72 17.28 3.69
CA PRO A 123 26.04 17.19 4.99
C PRO A 123 26.04 18.59 5.61
N PRO A 124 24.89 19.10 6.10
CA PRO A 124 24.89 20.30 6.93
C PRO A 124 25.84 20.10 8.11
N VAL A 125 26.63 21.14 8.41
CA VAL A 125 27.76 21.05 9.35
C VAL A 125 27.31 20.63 10.76
N ASP A 126 26.05 20.90 11.07
CA ASP A 126 25.45 20.77 12.40
C ASP A 126 24.58 19.51 12.59
N ILE A 127 24.55 18.56 11.63
CA ILE A 127 23.77 17.32 11.82
C ILE A 127 24.44 16.43 12.89
N PRO A 128 23.74 16.06 13.98
CA PRO A 128 24.28 15.13 14.96
C PRO A 128 24.64 13.80 14.30
N LYS A 129 25.87 13.31 14.54
CA LYS A 129 26.34 12.03 13.99
C LYS A 129 25.47 10.83 14.39
N ASP A 130 24.67 10.98 15.44
CA ASP A 130 23.78 9.97 16.00
C ASP A 130 22.41 9.92 15.30
N ASP A 131 22.08 10.89 14.42
CA ASP A 131 20.81 10.96 13.68
C ASP A 131 20.82 10.08 12.42
N ILE A 132 21.08 8.79 12.63
CA ILE A 132 21.28 7.79 11.58
C ILE A 132 19.97 7.48 10.87
N PHE A 133 20.00 7.61 9.54
CA PHE A 133 18.98 7.09 8.64
C PHE A 133 19.37 5.66 8.23
N ARG A 134 18.45 4.70 8.39
CA ARG A 134 18.60 3.31 7.94
C ARG A 134 17.26 2.77 7.45
N LEU A 135 17.28 2.08 6.33
CA LEU A 135 16.16 1.33 5.77
C LEU A 135 16.60 -0.05 5.32
N GLU A 136 15.74 -1.04 5.54
CA GLU A 136 15.98 -2.43 5.19
C GLU A 136 15.00 -2.86 4.10
N TYR A 137 15.53 -3.46 3.04
CA TYR A 137 14.86 -3.83 1.80
C TYR A 137 15.03 -5.33 1.59
N GLY A 138 14.14 -6.12 2.21
CA GLY A 138 14.24 -7.58 2.23
C GLY A 138 15.51 -8.08 2.92
N LEU A 139 15.90 -9.32 2.62
CA LEU A 139 16.88 -10.07 3.42
C LEU A 139 18.33 -9.53 3.41
N ASN A 140 18.74 -8.76 2.40
CA ASN A 140 20.16 -8.39 2.20
C ASN A 140 20.40 -6.99 1.60
N SER A 141 19.39 -6.13 1.46
CA SER A 141 19.59 -4.76 0.94
C SER A 141 19.34 -3.75 2.05
N THR A 142 20.27 -2.83 2.27
CA THR A 142 20.17 -1.78 3.29
C THR A 142 20.58 -0.45 2.69
N VAL A 143 19.75 0.57 2.88
CA VAL A 143 20.12 1.96 2.65
C VAL A 143 20.50 2.54 4.01
N SER A 144 21.62 3.27 4.09
CA SER A 144 22.00 3.97 5.31
C SER A 144 22.70 5.29 5.04
N GLY A 145 22.66 6.18 6.03
CA GLY A 145 23.25 7.51 5.99
C GLY A 145 22.70 8.36 7.14
N TYR A 146 22.31 9.59 6.86
CA TYR A 146 21.86 10.56 7.86
C TYR A 146 20.57 11.26 7.41
N TRP A 147 19.76 11.69 8.38
CA TRP A 147 18.59 12.52 8.12
C TRP A 147 18.99 13.95 7.78
N THR A 148 18.21 14.62 6.94
CA THR A 148 18.31 16.07 6.70
C THR A 148 16.92 16.70 6.56
N THR A 149 16.84 18.02 6.56
CA THR A 149 15.64 18.77 6.21
C THR A 149 15.99 19.87 5.22
N SER A 150 15.26 19.94 4.11
CA SER A 150 15.45 20.95 3.06
C SER A 150 14.12 21.25 2.37
N THR A 151 14.10 22.25 1.49
CA THR A 151 12.98 22.46 0.57
C THR A 151 12.97 21.35 -0.48
N LEU A 152 11.89 20.60 -0.62
CA LEU A 152 11.62 19.71 -1.73
C LEU A 152 10.57 20.39 -2.62
N THR A 153 10.85 20.54 -3.92
CA THR A 153 9.90 21.03 -4.91
C THR A 153 9.57 19.95 -5.92
N ALA A 154 8.28 19.66 -6.09
CA ALA A 154 7.75 18.74 -7.08
C ALA A 154 6.62 19.41 -7.85
N SER A 155 6.66 19.35 -9.19
CA SER A 155 5.83 20.19 -10.06
C SER A 155 5.91 21.67 -9.65
N SER A 156 4.79 22.34 -9.37
CA SER A 156 4.73 23.74 -8.91
C SER A 156 4.72 23.90 -7.38
N VAL A 157 4.87 22.82 -6.60
CA VAL A 157 4.68 22.84 -5.14
C VAL A 157 5.97 22.58 -4.39
N SER A 158 6.42 23.59 -3.64
CA SER A 158 7.53 23.52 -2.70
C SER A 158 7.05 23.30 -1.27
N ILE A 159 7.75 22.45 -0.53
CA ILE A 159 7.56 22.21 0.90
C ILE A 159 8.90 22.05 1.63
N THR A 160 8.97 22.39 2.90
CA THR A 160 10.01 21.88 3.79
C THR A 160 9.74 20.39 4.05
N HIS A 161 10.72 19.53 3.77
CA HIS A 161 10.59 18.08 3.94
C HIS A 161 11.84 17.48 4.58
N THR A 162 11.64 16.46 5.42
CA THR A 162 12.70 15.72 6.11
C THR A 162 12.87 14.37 5.45
N PHE A 163 14.09 14.05 4.99
CA PHE A 163 14.39 12.87 4.19
C PHE A 163 15.80 12.33 4.51
N GLY A 164 16.08 11.09 4.11
CA GLY A 164 17.39 10.49 4.28
C GLY A 164 18.35 10.89 3.14
N ILE A 165 19.59 11.27 3.47
CA ILE A 165 20.70 11.24 2.52
C ILE A 165 21.46 9.94 2.74
N ALA A 166 21.46 9.08 1.74
CA ALA A 166 22.12 7.79 1.76
C ALA A 166 23.61 7.92 1.41
N THR A 167 24.48 7.53 2.34
CA THR A 167 25.92 7.35 2.10
C THR A 167 26.25 5.93 1.64
N ASN A 168 25.33 4.98 1.86
CA ASN A 168 25.33 3.65 1.28
C ASN A 168 23.93 3.30 0.78
N SER A 169 23.80 2.97 -0.51
CA SER A 169 22.54 2.62 -1.17
C SER A 169 22.76 1.59 -2.28
N GLN A 170 23.64 0.60 -2.06
CA GLN A 170 24.06 -0.34 -3.09
C GLN A 170 22.88 -1.03 -3.79
N ASN A 171 22.74 -0.70 -5.07
CA ASN A 171 21.82 -1.30 -6.02
C ASN A 171 20.36 -1.17 -5.55
N LEU A 172 19.99 0.06 -5.19
CA LEU A 172 18.64 0.50 -4.85
C LEU A 172 18.39 1.89 -5.46
N HIS A 173 17.21 2.10 -6.02
CA HIS A 173 16.80 3.39 -6.56
C HIS A 173 16.34 4.34 -5.44
N PRO A 174 16.70 5.63 -5.45
CA PRO A 174 16.22 6.60 -4.47
C PRO A 174 14.71 6.80 -4.60
N THR A 175 14.06 7.16 -3.50
CA THR A 175 12.59 7.07 -3.42
C THR A 175 11.93 8.34 -2.90
N LEU A 176 10.72 8.61 -3.41
CA LEU A 176 9.79 9.57 -2.86
C LEU A 176 8.78 8.80 -2.00
N GLY A 177 8.94 8.91 -0.67
CA GLY A 177 8.13 8.16 0.28
C GLY A 177 6.83 8.86 0.60
N LEU A 178 5.73 8.42 -0.02
CA LEU A 178 4.41 8.97 0.24
C LEU A 178 3.92 8.65 1.66
N GLY A 179 4.34 7.51 2.24
CA GLY A 179 3.95 7.13 3.60
C GLY A 179 2.46 6.92 3.79
N ILE A 180 1.80 6.34 2.79
CA ILE A 180 0.45 5.76 2.92
C ILE A 180 0.51 4.55 3.88
N PHE A 181 1.61 3.79 3.80
CA PHE A 181 1.89 2.57 4.57
C PHE A 181 3.28 2.60 5.23
N PRO A 182 3.64 3.60 6.05
CA PRO A 182 5.00 3.67 6.54
C PRO A 182 5.27 2.46 7.44
N THR A 183 6.12 1.55 6.96
CA THR A 183 6.61 0.38 7.71
C THR A 183 7.60 0.81 8.79
N ASN A 184 8.25 1.96 8.60
CA ASN A 184 9.17 2.59 9.55
C ASN A 184 8.66 3.98 9.98
N ARG A 185 7.64 4.03 10.86
CA ARG A 185 7.08 5.28 11.40
C ARG A 185 7.96 5.89 12.49
N PHE A 186 8.98 6.64 12.08
CA PHE A 186 9.60 7.63 12.96
C PHE A 186 8.63 8.81 13.16
N SER A 187 8.09 8.99 14.37
CA SER A 187 7.06 10.02 14.65
C SER A 187 7.53 11.45 14.38
N ASN A 188 8.83 11.68 14.46
CA ASN A 188 9.53 12.94 14.15
C ASN A 188 9.94 13.10 12.67
N ARG A 189 9.75 12.09 11.81
CA ARG A 189 10.08 12.15 10.36
C ARG A 189 8.80 12.04 9.52
N PRO A 190 8.16 13.17 9.17
CA PRO A 190 6.93 13.14 8.38
C PRO A 190 7.20 12.56 6.98
N SER A 191 6.26 11.74 6.48
CA SER A 191 6.20 11.35 5.07
C SER A 191 6.02 12.56 4.15
N TYR A 192 6.14 12.37 2.83
CA TYR A 192 5.82 13.42 1.86
C TYR A 192 4.37 13.90 2.00
N LEU A 193 3.41 12.98 2.19
CA LEU A 193 2.00 13.32 2.44
C LEU A 193 1.79 14.08 3.76
N ASP A 194 2.46 13.67 4.84
CA ASP A 194 2.42 14.40 6.11
C ASP A 194 2.99 15.81 5.98
N SER A 195 4.06 15.97 5.19
CA SER A 195 4.73 17.25 5.00
C SER A 195 3.87 18.23 4.20
N LEU A 196 3.25 17.76 3.11
CA LEU A 196 2.24 18.51 2.35
C LEU A 196 1.04 18.91 3.22
N LEU A 197 0.49 17.97 4.00
CA LEU A 197 -0.69 18.21 4.83
C LEU A 197 -0.40 19.22 5.96
N ARG A 198 0.73 19.07 6.67
CA ARG A 198 1.16 20.01 7.74
C ARG A 198 1.41 21.43 7.21
N GLN A 199 1.74 21.59 5.93
CA GLN A 199 1.97 22.87 5.27
C GLN A 199 0.76 23.36 4.46
N ASN A 200 -0.43 22.79 4.70
CA ASN A 200 -1.70 23.13 4.05
C ASN A 200 -1.63 23.11 2.51
N LYS A 201 -0.77 22.27 1.92
CA LYS A 201 -0.67 22.08 0.46
C LYS A 201 -1.70 21.09 -0.09
N ILE A 202 -2.25 20.24 0.78
CA ILE A 202 -3.28 19.26 0.43
C ILE A 202 -4.38 19.18 1.50
N PHE A 203 -5.60 18.83 1.09
CA PHE A 203 -6.74 18.71 2.02
C PHE A 203 -6.78 17.40 2.83
N GLY A 204 -6.08 16.36 2.39
CA GLY A 204 -6.10 15.06 3.07
C GLY A 204 -5.13 14.04 2.48
N LYS A 205 -4.99 12.89 3.12
CA LYS A 205 -4.10 11.80 2.69
C LYS A 205 -4.74 10.90 1.63
N TYR A 206 -5.09 11.50 0.50
CA TYR A 206 -5.59 10.80 -0.68
C TYR A 206 -4.49 10.76 -1.73
N VAL A 207 -4.41 9.67 -2.48
CA VAL A 207 -3.57 9.57 -3.68
C VAL A 207 -4.35 8.84 -4.75
N SER A 208 -4.36 9.38 -5.97
CA SER A 208 -5.00 8.80 -7.15
C SER A 208 -4.05 8.78 -8.33
N PHE A 209 -4.32 7.90 -9.30
CA PHE A 209 -3.39 7.51 -10.36
C PHE A 209 -4.10 7.53 -11.70
N TYR A 210 -3.41 8.02 -12.72
CA TYR A 210 -3.92 8.11 -14.10
C TYR A 210 -2.79 7.76 -15.05
N ASP A 211 -3.01 6.81 -15.96
CA ASP A 211 -2.05 6.42 -17.00
C ASP A 211 -0.65 6.04 -16.47
N ILE A 212 -0.52 5.68 -15.18
CA ILE A 212 0.76 5.51 -14.47
C ILE A 212 1.66 4.39 -15.00
N SER A 213 1.11 3.56 -15.89
CA SER A 213 1.70 2.36 -16.48
C SER A 213 1.82 2.45 -18.01
N ASN A 214 1.73 3.67 -18.57
CA ASN A 214 1.86 3.94 -19.99
C ASN A 214 3.35 4.03 -20.39
N HIS A 215 3.82 3.09 -21.21
CA HIS A 215 5.22 3.01 -21.64
C HIS A 215 5.65 4.11 -22.63
N SER A 216 4.71 4.70 -23.38
CA SER A 216 5.01 5.67 -24.43
C SER A 216 4.80 7.13 -24.00
N GLY A 217 4.54 7.38 -22.71
CA GLY A 217 4.21 8.72 -22.22
C GLY A 217 4.37 8.89 -20.71
N PHE A 218 3.77 9.97 -20.21
CA PHE A 218 3.75 10.29 -18.80
C PHE A 218 2.39 9.96 -18.20
N GLY A 219 2.40 9.29 -17.05
CA GLY A 219 1.24 9.19 -16.19
C GLY A 219 1.16 10.39 -15.24
N ARG A 220 0.11 10.40 -14.42
CA ARG A 220 -0.10 11.39 -13.35
C ARG A 220 -0.46 10.72 -12.05
N LEU A 221 0.04 11.32 -10.98
CA LEU A 221 -0.30 10.95 -9.62
C LEU A 221 -0.81 12.20 -8.91
N VAL A 222 -2.08 12.21 -8.52
CA VAL A 222 -2.70 13.35 -7.83
C VAL A 222 -2.74 13.07 -6.34
N VAL A 223 -1.96 13.86 -5.62
CA VAL A 223 -1.83 13.83 -4.16
C VAL A 223 -2.81 14.82 -3.53
N GLY A 224 -3.58 14.42 -2.52
CA GLY A 224 -4.51 15.30 -1.83
C GLY A 224 -5.96 15.20 -2.30
N GLY A 225 -6.21 14.57 -3.45
CA GLY A 225 -7.56 14.44 -4.00
C GLY A 225 -7.68 13.44 -5.14
N ILE A 226 -8.73 13.61 -5.93
CA ILE A 226 -9.16 12.72 -7.02
C ILE A 226 -9.66 13.61 -8.16
N ASP A 227 -8.98 13.59 -9.31
CA ASP A 227 -9.48 14.25 -10.52
C ASP A 227 -10.62 13.42 -11.12
N ARG A 228 -11.86 13.82 -10.80
CA ARG A 228 -13.07 13.14 -11.31
C ARG A 228 -13.20 13.22 -12.83
N GLY A 229 -12.55 14.19 -13.50
CA GLY A 229 -12.58 14.34 -14.95
C GLY A 229 -11.81 13.25 -15.70
N LYS A 230 -10.97 12.47 -15.02
CA LYS A 230 -10.23 11.34 -15.60
C LYS A 230 -10.99 10.00 -15.55
N TYR A 231 -12.00 9.87 -14.70
CA TYR A 231 -12.73 8.61 -14.55
C TYR A 231 -13.85 8.49 -15.56
N LEU A 232 -13.90 7.36 -16.26
CA LEU A 232 -15.03 6.97 -17.09
C LEU A 232 -15.94 6.02 -16.30
N GLY A 233 -17.24 6.29 -16.30
CA GLY A 233 -18.24 5.41 -15.67
C GLY A 233 -18.46 5.66 -14.17
N ARG A 234 -18.53 4.59 -13.37
CA ARG A 234 -18.96 4.64 -11.96
C ARG A 234 -17.79 4.40 -11.01
N LEU A 235 -17.39 5.42 -10.25
CA LEU A 235 -16.44 5.28 -9.15
C LEU A 235 -17.05 4.41 -8.03
N LYS A 236 -16.42 3.26 -7.76
CA LYS A 236 -16.78 2.36 -6.66
C LYS A 236 -15.74 2.49 -5.55
N ARG A 237 -16.21 2.67 -4.31
CA ARG A 237 -15.38 2.55 -3.11
C ARG A 237 -15.47 1.11 -2.61
N LEU A 238 -14.34 0.44 -2.49
CA LEU A 238 -14.24 -0.90 -1.91
C LEU A 238 -14.03 -0.80 -0.40
N LYS A 239 -14.50 -1.80 0.34
CA LYS A 239 -14.23 -1.91 1.77
C LYS A 239 -12.78 -2.35 2.00
N GLY A 240 -12.02 -1.56 2.76
CA GLY A 240 -10.62 -1.86 3.09
C GLY A 240 -10.50 -3.01 4.10
N GLY A 241 -9.49 -3.87 3.91
CA GLY A 241 -9.19 -5.03 4.74
C GLY A 241 -8.30 -4.76 5.97
N GLY A 242 -8.16 -3.50 6.39
CA GLY A 242 -7.38 -3.08 7.57
C GLY A 242 -6.29 -2.07 7.25
N LEU A 243 -5.55 -2.29 6.16
CA LEU A 243 -4.68 -1.28 5.54
C LEU A 243 -5.32 -0.79 4.22
N VAL A 244 -4.91 0.39 3.74
CA VAL A 244 -5.23 0.88 2.39
C VAL A 244 -4.80 -0.15 1.33
N GLY A 245 -5.41 -0.18 0.14
CA GLY A 245 -5.04 -1.13 -0.93
C GLY A 245 -5.31 -2.61 -0.63
N ILE A 246 -5.46 -3.04 0.63
CA ILE A 246 -5.96 -4.37 0.99
C ILE A 246 -7.49 -4.35 0.86
N VAL A 247 -8.02 -5.29 0.09
CA VAL A 247 -9.47 -5.48 -0.13
C VAL A 247 -9.82 -6.97 -0.11
N GLU A 248 -11.11 -7.28 -0.06
CA GLU A 248 -11.59 -8.65 -0.35
C GLU A 248 -11.16 -9.06 -1.76
N SER A 249 -10.83 -10.34 -1.96
CA SER A 249 -10.38 -10.83 -3.26
C SER A 249 -11.45 -10.68 -4.35
N PRO A 250 -11.05 -10.40 -5.60
CA PRO A 250 -11.99 -10.34 -6.72
C PRO A 250 -12.48 -11.75 -7.09
N GLY A 251 -13.68 -11.84 -7.66
CA GLY A 251 -14.04 -12.97 -8.51
C GLY A 251 -13.27 -12.85 -9.82
N VAL A 252 -12.63 -13.92 -10.30
CA VAL A 252 -11.79 -13.87 -11.51
C VAL A 252 -12.37 -14.74 -12.60
N MET A 253 -12.47 -14.20 -13.81
CA MET A 253 -12.73 -14.99 -15.02
C MET A 253 -11.56 -14.82 -16.00
N VAL A 254 -11.04 -15.93 -16.53
CA VAL A 254 -10.07 -15.92 -17.62
C VAL A 254 -10.77 -16.33 -18.91
N SER A 255 -10.57 -15.55 -19.96
CA SER A 255 -11.03 -15.83 -21.32
C SER A 255 -9.82 -16.08 -22.22
N THR A 256 -9.62 -17.33 -22.65
CA THR A 256 -8.54 -17.80 -23.55
C THR A 256 -9.10 -18.66 -24.70
N GLY A 257 -10.25 -18.26 -25.24
CA GLY A 257 -11.07 -19.10 -26.14
C GLY A 257 -11.96 -20.10 -25.40
N ARG A 258 -11.65 -20.39 -24.12
CA ARG A 258 -12.57 -20.91 -23.11
C ARG A 258 -12.72 -19.87 -22.00
N ASN A 259 -13.87 -19.87 -21.33
CA ASN A 259 -14.10 -19.06 -20.14
C ASN A 259 -13.99 -19.95 -18.90
N GLU A 260 -13.01 -19.69 -18.05
CA GLU A 260 -12.88 -20.36 -16.74
C GLU A 260 -13.04 -19.34 -15.62
N SER A 261 -13.84 -19.69 -14.61
CA SER A 261 -14.14 -18.84 -13.47
C SER A 261 -13.50 -19.41 -12.21
N PHE A 262 -12.86 -18.52 -11.44
CA PHE A 262 -12.12 -18.83 -10.23
C PHE A 262 -12.78 -18.13 -9.05
N GLY A 263 -12.96 -18.88 -7.96
CA GLY A 263 -13.72 -18.43 -6.80
C GLY A 263 -13.07 -17.28 -6.02
N VAL A 264 -13.91 -16.55 -5.29
CA VAL A 264 -13.49 -15.57 -4.29
C VAL A 264 -12.93 -16.30 -3.07
N GLY A 265 -11.78 -15.85 -2.55
CA GLY A 265 -11.13 -16.45 -1.38
C GLY A 265 -9.88 -15.67 -0.97
N GLY A 266 -9.74 -15.40 0.32
CA GLY A 266 -8.64 -14.62 0.88
C GLY A 266 -8.70 -13.13 0.52
N LEU A 267 -7.56 -12.44 0.70
CA LEU A 267 -7.41 -11.01 0.47
C LEU A 267 -6.69 -10.71 -0.85
N ALA A 268 -6.97 -9.54 -1.42
CA ALA A 268 -6.18 -8.95 -2.50
C ALA A 268 -5.45 -7.70 -2.00
N PHE A 269 -4.21 -7.50 -2.47
CA PHE A 269 -3.45 -6.27 -2.28
C PHE A 269 -3.29 -5.54 -3.61
N LEU A 270 -3.80 -4.31 -3.67
CA LEU A 270 -3.67 -3.42 -4.83
C LEU A 270 -2.32 -2.69 -4.72
N ALA A 271 -1.30 -3.25 -5.37
CA ALA A 271 0.10 -2.87 -5.24
C ALA A 271 0.55 -2.02 -6.44
N VAL A 272 1.08 -0.83 -6.22
CA VAL A 272 1.63 0.02 -7.29
C VAL A 272 3.12 -0.19 -7.54
N ASP A 273 3.76 -0.87 -6.59
CA ASP A 273 5.19 -1.08 -6.41
C ASP A 273 5.65 -2.44 -6.95
N THR A 274 4.86 -3.02 -7.86
CA THR A 274 5.20 -4.28 -8.55
C THR A 274 4.74 -4.28 -10.01
N SER A 275 5.62 -4.70 -10.91
CA SER A 275 5.35 -4.85 -12.35
C SER A 275 4.40 -6.00 -12.68
N PHE A 276 4.07 -6.87 -11.71
CA PHE A 276 3.45 -8.18 -11.95
C PHE A 276 2.06 -8.32 -11.34
N LEU A 277 1.23 -9.15 -11.95
CA LEU A 277 0.07 -9.76 -11.31
C LEU A 277 0.52 -11.04 -10.59
N TRP A 278 0.48 -11.05 -9.26
CA TRP A 278 0.71 -12.27 -8.47
C TRP A 278 -0.64 -12.90 -8.19
N LEU A 279 -0.95 -14.00 -8.89
CA LEU A 279 -2.26 -14.63 -8.89
C LEU A 279 -2.17 -16.05 -8.32
N PRO A 280 -3.26 -16.62 -7.77
CA PRO A 280 -3.31 -18.03 -7.40
C PRO A 280 -2.84 -18.94 -8.53
N GLN A 281 -1.99 -19.92 -8.20
CA GLN A 281 -1.36 -20.83 -9.18
C GLN A 281 -2.34 -21.44 -10.21
N PRO A 282 -3.58 -21.86 -9.88
CA PRO A 282 -4.54 -22.36 -10.87
C PRO A 282 -4.88 -21.35 -11.99
N ILE A 283 -4.94 -20.05 -11.68
CA ILE A 283 -5.23 -18.99 -12.65
C ILE A 283 -4.04 -18.81 -13.59
N VAL A 284 -2.82 -18.76 -13.04
CA VAL A 284 -1.60 -18.66 -13.83
C VAL A 284 -1.43 -19.88 -14.74
N TYR A 285 -1.69 -21.09 -14.21
CA TYR A 285 -1.56 -22.32 -14.98
C TYR A 285 -2.64 -22.42 -16.08
N ASN A 286 -3.88 -22.00 -15.82
CA ASN A 286 -4.88 -21.87 -16.89
C ASN A 286 -4.38 -20.95 -18.02
N ILE A 287 -3.90 -19.75 -17.67
CA ILE A 287 -3.39 -18.78 -18.66
C ILE A 287 -2.22 -19.37 -19.46
N ILE A 288 -1.18 -19.85 -18.78
CA ILE A 288 0.04 -20.36 -19.42
C ILE A 288 -0.23 -21.65 -20.22
N SER A 289 -1.14 -22.52 -19.79
CA SER A 289 -1.47 -23.76 -20.54
C SER A 289 -2.13 -23.50 -21.90
N ASN A 290 -2.73 -22.32 -22.10
CA ASN A 290 -3.24 -21.89 -23.41
C ASN A 290 -2.14 -21.27 -24.30
N PHE A 291 -0.91 -21.14 -23.81
CA PHE A 291 0.23 -20.53 -24.50
C PHE A 291 1.34 -21.57 -24.76
N PRO A 292 1.29 -22.38 -25.83
CA PRO A 292 2.32 -23.40 -26.10
C PRO A 292 3.73 -22.82 -26.36
N VAL A 293 3.85 -21.51 -26.60
CA VAL A 293 5.13 -20.80 -26.75
C VAL A 293 5.66 -20.20 -25.45
N ALA A 294 4.87 -20.24 -24.37
CA ALA A 294 5.31 -19.76 -23.06
C ALA A 294 6.25 -20.78 -22.40
N THR A 295 7.33 -20.29 -21.81
CA THR A 295 8.26 -21.08 -20.99
C THR A 295 8.56 -20.31 -19.71
N TYR A 296 9.40 -20.88 -18.85
CA TYR A 296 10.10 -20.14 -17.82
C TYR A 296 11.56 -19.89 -18.23
N ASP A 297 12.08 -18.71 -17.94
CA ASP A 297 13.51 -18.41 -17.97
C ASP A 297 13.96 -17.91 -16.59
N LEU A 298 15.26 -17.94 -16.32
CA LEU A 298 15.85 -17.28 -15.15
C LEU A 298 16.05 -15.80 -15.49
N PHE A 299 15.30 -14.92 -14.82
CA PHE A 299 15.58 -13.49 -14.89
C PHE A 299 16.86 -13.20 -14.08
N PRO A 300 17.94 -12.68 -14.68
CA PRO A 300 19.13 -12.30 -13.95
C PRO A 300 18.85 -11.01 -13.16
N SER A 301 18.83 -11.09 -11.84
CA SER A 301 18.98 -9.91 -10.98
C SER A 301 20.32 -9.99 -10.25
N GLU A 302 20.90 -8.83 -9.95
CA GLU A 302 22.23 -8.71 -9.33
C GLU A 302 22.36 -9.42 -7.97
N LYS A 303 21.24 -9.69 -7.31
CA LYS A 303 21.19 -10.27 -5.95
C LYS A 303 20.62 -11.70 -5.94
N GLN A 304 19.66 -12.00 -6.82
CA GLN A 304 19.06 -13.34 -6.91
C GLN A 304 18.34 -13.54 -8.25
N SER A 305 18.72 -14.55 -9.04
CA SER A 305 17.93 -14.95 -10.20
C SER A 305 16.61 -15.58 -9.75
N PHE A 306 15.52 -15.23 -10.41
CA PHE A 306 14.19 -15.80 -10.14
C PHE A 306 13.55 -16.27 -11.44
N LEU A 307 12.66 -17.26 -11.34
CA LEU A 307 11.94 -17.78 -12.49
C LEU A 307 10.88 -16.76 -12.91
N VAL A 308 10.84 -16.45 -14.21
CA VAL A 308 9.79 -15.65 -14.83
C VAL A 308 9.19 -16.40 -16.00
N TYR A 309 7.87 -16.29 -16.20
CA TYR A 309 7.25 -16.73 -17.43
C TYR A 309 7.63 -15.78 -18.57
N THR A 310 7.89 -16.34 -19.75
CA THR A 310 8.33 -15.58 -20.93
C THR A 310 7.69 -16.12 -22.20
N VAL A 311 7.59 -15.26 -23.22
CA VAL A 311 7.16 -15.61 -24.58
C VAL A 311 8.15 -15.06 -25.60
N PRO A 312 8.22 -15.55 -26.85
CA PRO A 312 8.97 -14.87 -27.90
C PRO A 312 8.55 -13.40 -28.02
N CYS A 313 9.50 -12.47 -28.09
CA CYS A 313 9.16 -11.06 -28.26
C CYS A 313 8.38 -10.84 -29.56
N GLY A 314 7.35 -9.99 -29.52
CA GLY A 314 6.42 -9.81 -30.64
C GLY A 314 5.29 -10.85 -30.74
N THR A 315 5.19 -11.80 -29.79
CA THR A 315 4.00 -12.66 -29.65
C THR A 315 2.73 -11.80 -29.55
N ARG A 316 1.72 -12.12 -30.37
CA ARG A 316 0.40 -11.49 -30.33
C ARG A 316 -0.63 -12.52 -29.88
N PHE A 317 -1.33 -12.24 -28.80
CA PHE A 317 -2.50 -13.00 -28.38
C PHE A 317 -3.75 -12.48 -29.09
N ASP A 318 -4.79 -13.32 -29.14
CA ASP A 318 -6.10 -12.92 -29.62
C ASP A 318 -6.63 -11.70 -28.82
N PRO A 319 -7.09 -10.61 -29.48
CA PRO A 319 -7.57 -9.40 -28.77
C PRO A 319 -8.75 -9.63 -27.82
N SER A 320 -9.51 -10.71 -27.97
CA SER A 320 -10.58 -11.08 -27.05
C SER A 320 -10.07 -11.64 -25.72
N TRP A 321 -8.83 -12.14 -25.68
CA TRP A 321 -8.27 -12.84 -24.53
C TRP A 321 -7.90 -11.87 -23.40
N ARG A 322 -8.41 -12.16 -22.19
CA ARG A 322 -8.32 -11.26 -21.04
C ARG A 322 -8.56 -11.97 -19.70
N ILE A 323 -8.14 -11.30 -18.63
CA ILE A 323 -8.54 -11.57 -17.25
C ILE A 323 -9.59 -10.52 -16.85
N GLU A 324 -10.72 -10.96 -16.31
CA GLU A 324 -11.74 -10.09 -15.73
C GLU A 324 -11.70 -10.21 -14.20
N PHE A 325 -11.40 -9.11 -13.50
CA PHE A 325 -11.41 -9.01 -12.04
C PHE A 325 -12.70 -8.31 -11.58
N THR A 326 -13.53 -9.01 -10.81
CA THR A 326 -14.84 -8.52 -10.35
C THR A 326 -14.80 -8.16 -8.88
N PHE A 327 -14.94 -6.87 -8.56
CA PHE A 327 -15.02 -6.32 -7.21
C PHE A 327 -16.41 -5.73 -6.95
N GLU A 328 -17.20 -6.35 -6.09
CA GLU A 328 -18.56 -5.89 -5.72
C GLU A 328 -19.44 -5.50 -6.94
N GLY A 329 -19.33 -6.26 -8.04
CA GLY A 329 -20.06 -6.04 -9.30
C GLY A 329 -19.39 -5.10 -10.32
N VAL A 330 -18.27 -4.47 -9.99
CA VAL A 330 -17.43 -3.73 -10.95
C VAL A 330 -16.41 -4.67 -11.57
N VAL A 331 -16.34 -4.71 -12.91
CA VAL A 331 -15.47 -5.61 -13.67
C VAL A 331 -14.34 -4.84 -14.33
N VAL A 332 -13.11 -5.07 -13.88
CA VAL A 332 -11.88 -4.57 -14.51
C VAL A 332 -11.38 -5.62 -15.49
N LYS A 333 -11.07 -5.22 -16.74
CA LYS A 333 -10.69 -6.15 -17.82
C LYS A 333 -9.26 -5.90 -18.26
N VAL A 334 -8.38 -6.88 -18.05
CA VAL A 334 -6.95 -6.82 -18.40
C VAL A 334 -6.68 -7.76 -19.59
N PRO A 335 -6.49 -7.25 -20.82
CA PRO A 335 -6.15 -8.04 -21.99
C PRO A 335 -4.80 -8.74 -21.84
N LEU A 336 -4.69 -10.00 -22.27
CA LEU A 336 -3.44 -10.78 -22.11
C LEU A 336 -2.27 -10.20 -22.92
N ASN A 337 -2.55 -9.49 -24.02
CA ASN A 337 -1.55 -8.71 -24.77
C ASN A 337 -0.81 -7.65 -23.92
N HIS A 338 -1.44 -7.15 -22.85
CA HIS A 338 -0.82 -6.15 -21.96
C HIS A 338 -0.03 -6.80 -20.82
N LEU A 339 0.05 -8.13 -20.77
CA LEU A 339 0.94 -8.85 -19.86
C LEU A 339 2.33 -9.08 -20.46
N VAL A 340 2.55 -8.93 -21.77
CA VAL A 340 3.90 -8.96 -22.34
C VAL A 340 4.60 -7.63 -22.01
N THR A 341 5.73 -7.66 -21.30
CA THR A 341 6.53 -6.45 -21.01
C THR A 341 7.49 -6.16 -22.17
N THR A 342 8.13 -4.98 -22.15
CA THR A 342 9.26 -4.70 -23.07
C THR A 342 10.59 -5.26 -22.55
N THR A 343 10.59 -5.91 -21.38
CA THR A 343 11.79 -6.48 -20.76
C THR A 343 12.18 -7.77 -21.47
N GLU A 344 13.30 -7.73 -22.19
CA GLU A 344 13.90 -8.91 -22.80
C GLU A 344 14.72 -9.72 -21.78
N VAL A 345 14.71 -11.03 -21.92
CA VAL A 345 15.68 -11.96 -21.33
C VAL A 345 16.35 -12.78 -22.43
N ALA A 346 17.60 -13.16 -22.18
CA ALA A 346 18.26 -14.19 -22.98
C ALA A 346 17.53 -15.52 -22.73
N ALA A 347 17.07 -16.17 -23.81
CA ALA A 347 16.61 -17.56 -23.71
C ALA A 347 17.76 -18.43 -23.19
N GLY A 348 17.46 -19.41 -22.33
CA GLY A 348 18.46 -20.29 -21.69
C GLY A 348 19.27 -21.24 -22.59
N GLY A 349 19.52 -20.90 -23.86
CA GLY A 349 20.31 -21.66 -24.83
C GLY A 349 21.46 -20.85 -25.43
N ARG A 350 22.48 -21.53 -25.97
CA ARG A 350 23.78 -20.95 -26.40
C ARG A 350 23.73 -20.07 -27.66
N ASP A 351 22.56 -19.60 -28.10
CA ASP A 351 22.41 -18.72 -29.27
C ASP A 351 21.66 -17.45 -28.88
N GLU A 352 22.44 -16.47 -28.42
CA GLU A 352 21.97 -15.17 -27.91
C GLU A 352 21.31 -14.30 -29.00
N SER A 353 21.48 -14.64 -30.28
CA SER A 353 21.14 -13.76 -31.40
C SER A 353 19.74 -13.98 -31.97
N VAL A 354 19.17 -15.18 -31.83
CA VAL A 354 17.94 -15.58 -32.55
C VAL A 354 16.67 -15.58 -31.69
N ASN A 355 16.78 -15.74 -30.37
CA ASN A 355 15.64 -16.01 -29.48
C ASN A 355 15.50 -15.00 -28.32
N LYS A 356 15.28 -13.71 -28.64
CA LYS A 356 14.84 -12.71 -27.64
C LYS A 356 13.46 -13.10 -27.08
N ARG A 357 13.38 -13.27 -25.76
CA ARG A 357 12.12 -13.59 -25.06
C ARG A 357 11.72 -12.43 -24.17
N CYS A 358 10.44 -12.10 -24.15
CA CYS A 358 9.88 -11.00 -23.39
C CYS A 358 9.16 -11.57 -22.16
N VAL A 359 9.35 -10.91 -21.01
CA VAL A 359 8.75 -11.33 -19.73
C VAL A 359 7.23 -11.19 -19.77
N LEU A 360 6.52 -12.14 -19.17
CA LEU A 360 5.11 -12.02 -18.85
C LEU A 360 4.94 -11.45 -17.43
N ALA A 361 4.19 -10.37 -17.31
CA ALA A 361 3.83 -9.66 -16.08
C ALA A 361 2.80 -10.42 -15.21
N ILE A 362 2.95 -11.74 -15.11
CA ILE A 362 2.12 -12.64 -14.30
C ILE A 362 3.00 -13.68 -13.61
N GLN A 363 2.74 -13.91 -12.33
CA GLN A 363 3.47 -14.89 -11.52
C GLN A 363 2.50 -15.64 -10.59
N PRO A 364 2.79 -16.91 -10.22
CA PRO A 364 2.11 -17.58 -9.14
C PRO A 364 2.42 -16.83 -7.83
N ASN A 365 1.39 -16.52 -7.07
CA ASN A 365 1.55 -16.05 -5.72
C ASN A 365 1.88 -17.24 -4.80
N ASP A 366 3.17 -17.45 -4.56
CA ASP A 366 3.72 -18.49 -3.68
C ASP A 366 3.96 -17.99 -2.24
N GLY A 367 3.35 -16.85 -1.87
CA GLY A 367 3.47 -16.25 -0.53
C GLY A 367 4.64 -15.29 -0.36
N ARG A 368 5.49 -15.08 -1.39
CA ARG A 368 6.58 -14.09 -1.35
C ARG A 368 6.11 -12.66 -1.05
N TYR A 369 4.94 -12.29 -1.55
CA TYR A 369 4.30 -11.04 -1.19
C TYR A 369 3.41 -11.24 0.04
N SER A 370 4.00 -11.02 1.20
CA SER A 370 3.30 -10.87 2.48
C SER A 370 3.60 -9.50 3.07
N LEU A 371 2.62 -8.95 3.78
CA LEU A 371 2.82 -7.83 4.70
C LEU A 371 2.62 -8.37 6.12
N GLU A 372 3.25 -7.75 7.12
CA GLU A 372 3.18 -8.25 8.50
C GLU A 372 1.71 -8.38 8.98
N GLY A 373 1.31 -9.60 9.34
CA GLY A 373 -0.07 -9.93 9.73
C GLY A 373 -1.04 -10.19 8.57
N TYR A 374 -0.61 -10.15 7.31
CA TYR A 374 -1.47 -10.34 6.13
C TYR A 374 -0.91 -11.39 5.15
N SER A 375 -1.78 -12.33 4.78
CA SER A 375 -1.57 -13.24 3.66
C SER A 375 -2.51 -12.86 2.51
N PHE A 376 -1.95 -12.59 1.34
CA PHE A 376 -2.70 -12.23 0.15
C PHE A 376 -2.82 -13.45 -0.76
N SER A 377 -4.01 -13.65 -1.32
CA SER A 377 -4.21 -14.59 -2.43
C SER A 377 -3.89 -13.92 -3.77
N TYR A 378 -4.09 -12.61 -3.87
CA TYR A 378 -3.86 -11.81 -5.07
C TYR A 378 -3.01 -10.58 -4.75
N VAL A 379 -2.03 -10.26 -5.59
CA VAL A 379 -1.36 -8.95 -5.61
C VAL A 379 -1.45 -8.36 -7.00
N LEU A 380 -2.17 -7.25 -7.12
CA LEU A 380 -2.54 -6.65 -8.40
C LEU A 380 -1.64 -5.45 -8.68
N GLY A 381 -0.56 -5.73 -9.43
CA GLY A 381 0.46 -4.79 -9.87
C GLY A 381 0.06 -3.88 -11.04
N ALA A 382 1.07 -3.27 -11.66
CA ALA A 382 0.93 -2.35 -12.78
C ALA A 382 -0.02 -2.82 -13.91
N PRO A 383 -0.09 -4.10 -14.34
CA PRO A 383 -1.01 -4.52 -15.40
C PRO A 383 -2.50 -4.33 -15.06
N PHE A 384 -2.84 -4.33 -13.76
CA PHE A 384 -4.20 -4.02 -13.28
C PHE A 384 -4.44 -2.51 -13.27
N TRP A 385 -3.50 -1.72 -12.76
CA TRP A 385 -3.59 -0.25 -12.72
C TRP A 385 -3.63 0.43 -14.09
N ARG A 386 -3.34 -0.28 -15.19
CA ARG A 386 -3.59 0.18 -16.57
C ARG A 386 -5.08 0.45 -16.85
N TYR A 387 -6.00 -0.04 -16.02
CA TYR A 387 -7.44 -0.17 -16.32
C TYR A 387 -8.41 0.29 -15.20
N VAL A 388 -7.95 1.10 -14.24
CA VAL A 388 -8.69 1.47 -13.01
C VAL A 388 -8.67 2.98 -12.78
#